data_AF-A0A2E0UQ84-F1
#
_entry.id   AF-A0A2E0UQ84-F1
#
_cell.length_a   1.000
_cell.length_b   1.000
_cell.length_c   1.000
_cell.angle_alpha   90.00
_cell.angle_beta   90.00
_cell.angle_gamma   90.00
#
_symmetry.space_group_name_H-M   'P 1'
#
loop_
_entity.id
_entity.type
_entity.pdbx_description
1 polymer ?
#
loop_
_entity_poly.entity_id
_entity_poly.type
_entity_poly.pdbx_seq_one_letter_code
_entity_poly.pdbx_strand_id
1 'polypeptide(L)'
;MQISEMQKISQQEVLYYDKPRPEAIHFQSFPDGIWSATWLGILIGTGIGLIFGVLMFQGIIIIPGWEGLFSMTPFTFHVFWGVVGLALGLITGGLIGMAATPPDVLIE
;
A
#
# COMPACT_ATOMS: atom_id res chain seq x y z
N MET A 1 -10.06 -51.22 36.71
CA MET A 1 -9.43 -49.93 37.04
C MET A 1 -10.32 -48.85 36.45
N GLN A 2 -11.11 -48.16 37.27
CA GLN A 2 -12.17 -47.25 36.82
C GLN A 2 -11.62 -45.82 36.87
N ILE A 3 -11.22 -45.30 35.72
CA ILE A 3 -10.71 -43.93 35.59
C ILE A 3 -11.89 -42.98 35.85
N SER A 4 -11.74 -42.09 36.82
CA SER A 4 -12.75 -41.10 37.20
C SER A 4 -13.07 -40.17 36.02
N GLU A 5 -14.34 -39.79 35.85
CA GLU A 5 -14.81 -38.80 34.85
C GLU A 5 -13.95 -37.52 34.88
N MET A 6 -13.56 -37.07 36.08
CA MET A 6 -12.70 -35.90 36.29
C MET A 6 -11.31 -36.06 35.64
N GLN A 7 -10.76 -37.27 35.67
CA GLN A 7 -9.45 -37.59 35.10
C GLN A 7 -9.51 -37.69 33.57
N LYS A 8 -10.69 -38.03 33.04
CA LYS A 8 -10.98 -38.01 31.60
C LYS A 8 -11.07 -36.57 31.08
N ILE A 9 -11.76 -35.70 31.81
CA ILE A 9 -11.90 -34.27 31.48
C ILE A 9 -10.54 -33.58 31.54
N SER A 10 -9.73 -33.84 32.58
CA SER A 10 -8.41 -33.23 32.70
C SER A 10 -7.45 -33.66 31.58
N GLN A 11 -7.52 -34.93 31.13
CA GLN A 11 -6.71 -35.38 29.99
C GLN A 11 -7.18 -34.76 28.67
N GLN A 12 -8.47 -34.53 28.51
CA GLN A 12 -9.05 -33.93 27.31
C GLN A 12 -8.72 -32.43 27.22
N GLU A 13 -8.63 -31.74 28.35
CA GLU A 13 -8.27 -30.33 28.45
C GLU A 13 -6.77 -30.10 28.16
N VAL A 14 -5.89 -30.98 28.66
CA VAL A 14 -4.45 -30.96 28.32
C VAL A 14 -4.24 -31.20 26.81
N LEU A 15 -5.00 -32.13 26.20
CA LEU A 15 -4.91 -32.39 24.76
C LEU A 15 -5.42 -31.22 23.90
N TYR A 16 -6.29 -30.38 24.45
CA TYR A 16 -6.84 -29.22 23.75
C TYR A 16 -5.92 -28.00 23.82
N TYR A 17 -5.19 -27.84 24.92
CA TYR A 17 -4.23 -26.74 25.11
C TYR A 17 -2.86 -27.00 24.48
N ASP A 18 -2.52 -28.27 24.19
CA ASP A 18 -1.25 -28.66 23.56
C ASP A 18 -1.36 -28.77 22.02
N LYS A 19 -2.50 -28.37 21.45
CA LYS A 19 -2.60 -28.20 19.99
C LYS A 19 -1.76 -26.97 19.60
N PRO A 20 -0.80 -27.10 18.67
CA PRO A 20 -0.18 -25.93 18.08
C PRO A 20 -1.31 -25.06 17.54
N ARG A 21 -1.35 -23.80 17.97
CA ARG A 21 -2.34 -22.84 17.47
C ARG A 21 -2.27 -22.91 15.94
N PRO A 22 -3.42 -22.96 15.23
CA PRO A 22 -3.38 -22.84 13.78
C PRO A 22 -2.55 -21.60 13.50
N GLU A 23 -1.44 -21.81 12.78
CA GLU A 23 -0.50 -20.76 12.44
C GLU A 23 -1.35 -19.57 11.99
N ALA A 24 -1.23 -18.46 12.72
CA ALA A 24 -1.92 -17.25 12.33
C ALA A 24 -1.57 -17.07 10.86
N ILE A 25 -2.58 -17.13 9.99
CA ILE A 25 -2.41 -17.02 8.55
C ILE A 25 -1.56 -15.78 8.37
N HIS A 26 -0.28 -15.98 8.09
CA HIS A 26 0.62 -14.90 7.78
C HIS A 26 0.08 -14.40 6.47
N PHE A 27 -0.74 -13.35 6.51
CA PHE A 27 -0.98 -12.55 5.33
C PHE A 27 0.42 -12.20 4.83
N GLN A 28 0.79 -12.77 3.69
CA GLN A 28 2.04 -12.48 3.04
C GLN A 28 1.97 -11.00 2.71
N SER A 29 2.53 -10.18 3.60
CA SER A 29 2.80 -8.77 3.33
C SER A 29 3.51 -8.75 1.99
N PHE A 30 3.01 -7.93 1.06
CA PHE A 30 3.62 -7.77 -0.25
C PHE A 30 5.15 -7.75 -0.11
N PRO A 31 5.90 -8.47 -0.97
CA PRO A 31 7.35 -8.54 -0.89
C PRO A 31 7.95 -7.17 -0.58
N ASP A 32 8.90 -7.07 0.35
CA ASP A 32 9.44 -5.80 0.85
C ASP A 32 9.89 -4.84 -0.28
N GLY A 33 10.28 -5.41 -1.43
CA GLY A 33 10.59 -4.68 -2.66
C GLY A 33 9.40 -3.93 -3.28
N ILE A 34 8.20 -4.50 -3.27
CA ILE A 34 6.99 -3.84 -3.79
C ILE A 34 6.57 -2.69 -2.89
N TRP A 35 6.64 -2.89 -1.57
CA TRP A 35 6.27 -1.85 -0.60
C TRP A 35 7.20 -0.64 -0.70
N SER A 36 8.51 -0.88 -0.73
CA SER A 36 9.52 0.19 -0.89
C SER A 36 9.42 0.91 -2.23
N ALA A 37 9.21 0.19 -3.34
CA ALA A 37 8.98 0.78 -4.66
C ALA A 37 7.70 1.64 -4.69
N THR A 38 6.64 1.20 -4.01
CA THR A 38 5.38 1.95 -3.90
C THR A 38 5.56 3.25 -3.13
N TRP A 39 6.25 3.22 -1.98
CA TRP A 39 6.54 4.43 -1.20
C TRP A 39 7.43 5.41 -1.94
N LEU A 40 8.47 4.90 -2.61
CA LEU A 40 9.33 5.73 -3.45
C LEU A 40 8.52 6.35 -4.60
N GLY A 41 7.64 5.56 -5.22
CA GLY A 41 6.68 6.00 -6.22
C GLY A 41 5.78 7.13 -5.72
N ILE A 42 5.17 6.99 -4.53
CA ILE A 42 4.34 8.03 -3.90
C ILE A 42 5.14 9.32 -3.72
N LEU A 43 6.35 9.25 -3.15
CA LEU A 43 7.16 10.44 -2.86
C LEU A 43 7.56 11.17 -4.14
N ILE A 44 8.09 10.41 -5.11
CA ILE A 44 8.50 10.96 -6.40
C ILE A 44 7.29 11.52 -7.16
N GLY A 45 6.20 10.75 -7.23
CA GLY A 45 4.98 11.13 -7.91
C GLY A 45 4.37 12.40 -7.33
N THR A 46 4.21 12.47 -6.00
CA THR A 46 3.70 13.66 -5.32
C THR A 46 4.60 14.87 -5.56
N GLY A 47 5.93 14.69 -5.49
CA GLY A 47 6.91 15.74 -5.78
C GLY A 47 6.78 16.28 -7.21
N ILE A 48 6.72 15.39 -8.21
CA ILE A 48 6.51 15.77 -9.62
C ILE A 48 5.18 16.51 -9.79
N GLY A 49 4.10 16.00 -9.18
CA GLY A 49 2.79 16.66 -9.20
C GLY A 49 2.85 18.08 -8.66
N LEU A 50 3.46 18.29 -7.48
CA LEU A 50 3.59 19.61 -6.89
C LEU A 50 4.44 20.57 -7.76
N ILE A 51 5.56 20.09 -8.31
CA ILE A 51 6.38 20.87 -9.24
C ILE A 51 5.55 21.28 -10.46
N PHE A 52 4.79 20.34 -11.01
CA PHE A 52 3.91 20.60 -12.14
C PHE A 52 2.85 21.67 -11.81
N GLY A 53 2.24 21.58 -10.62
CA GLY A 53 1.34 22.60 -10.11
C GLY A 53 2.01 23.97 -10.04
N VAL A 54 3.21 24.08 -9.46
CA VAL A 54 3.94 25.35 -9.40
C VAL A 54 4.22 25.92 -10.79
N LEU A 55 4.68 25.10 -11.74
CA LEU A 55 4.97 25.53 -13.10
C LEU A 55 3.71 26.02 -13.84
N MET A 56 2.57 25.34 -13.63
CA MET A 56 1.29 25.79 -14.19
C MET A 56 0.78 27.07 -13.55
N PHE A 57 0.87 27.19 -12.22
CA PHE A 57 0.43 28.38 -11.50
C PHE A 57 1.23 29.63 -11.89
N GLN A 58 2.53 29.46 -12.19
CA GLN A 58 3.40 30.52 -12.71
C GLN A 58 3.17 30.83 -14.20
N GLY A 59 2.31 30.07 -14.89
CA GLY A 59 2.04 30.24 -16.32
C GLY A 59 3.17 29.78 -17.24
N ILE A 60 4.15 29.03 -16.72
CA ILE A 60 5.24 28.45 -17.52
C ILE A 60 4.71 27.32 -18.39
N ILE A 61 3.81 26.51 -17.84
CA ILE A 61 3.09 25.45 -18.54
C ILE A 61 1.62 25.83 -18.59
N ILE A 62 1.03 25.81 -19.77
CA ILE A 62 -0.40 26.09 -19.97
C ILE A 62 -1.01 24.89 -20.68
N ILE A 63 -2.03 24.29 -20.05
CA ILE A 63 -2.82 23.22 -20.65
C ILE A 63 -4.21 23.80 -20.96
N PRO A 64 -4.59 23.93 -22.24
CA PRO A 64 -5.92 24.38 -22.60
C PRO A 64 -6.98 23.35 -22.15
N GLY A 65 -8.14 23.82 -21.71
CA GLY A 65 -9.22 23.01 -21.14
C GLY A 65 -9.13 22.77 -19.63
N TRP A 66 -8.14 23.36 -18.96
CA TRP A 66 -7.90 23.26 -17.51
C TRP A 66 -8.13 24.59 -16.79
N GLU A 67 -8.83 25.53 -17.42
CA GLU A 67 -9.08 26.88 -16.91
C GLU A 67 -9.84 26.86 -15.58
N GLY A 68 -10.72 25.87 -15.39
CA GLY A 68 -11.48 25.67 -14.15
C GLY A 68 -10.63 25.30 -12.93
N LEU A 69 -9.37 24.89 -13.11
CA LEU A 69 -8.45 24.69 -11.99
C LEU A 69 -7.87 26.03 -11.51
N PHE A 70 -7.61 26.97 -12.43
CA PHE A 70 -7.09 28.30 -12.08
C PHE A 70 -8.09 29.17 -11.32
N SER A 71 -9.37 28.84 -11.35
CA SER A 71 -10.41 29.52 -10.55
C SER A 71 -10.45 29.04 -9.09
N MET A 72 -9.72 27.99 -8.73
CA MET A 72 -9.65 27.48 -7.36
C MET A 72 -8.71 28.31 -6.49
N THR A 73 -8.79 28.15 -5.16
CA THR A 73 -7.80 28.75 -4.26
C THR A 73 -6.40 28.21 -4.56
N PRO A 74 -5.32 29.01 -4.34
CA PRO A 74 -3.96 28.55 -4.58
C PRO A 74 -3.64 27.25 -3.84
N PHE A 75 -4.12 27.09 -2.61
CA PHE A 75 -3.94 25.85 -1.84
C PHE A 75 -4.59 24.65 -2.53
N THR A 76 -5.87 24.74 -2.88
CA THR A 76 -6.61 23.66 -3.57
C THR A 76 -5.96 23.26 -4.88
N PHE A 77 -5.45 24.23 -5.65
CA PHE A 77 -4.76 23.98 -6.91
C PHE A 77 -3.52 23.09 -6.73
N HIS A 78 -2.66 23.41 -5.77
CA HIS A 78 -1.45 22.62 -5.51
C HIS A 78 -1.79 21.26 -4.91
N VAL A 79 -2.80 21.18 -4.03
CA VAL A 79 -3.28 19.90 -3.48
C VAL A 79 -3.79 18.99 -4.59
N PHE A 80 -4.56 19.52 -5.54
CA PHE A 80 -5.03 18.74 -6.69
C PHE A 80 -3.85 18.10 -7.44
N TRP A 81 -2.83 18.89 -7.78
CA TRP A 81 -1.67 18.37 -8.50
C TRP A 81 -0.82 17.42 -7.66
N GLY A 82 -0.72 17.66 -6.35
CA GLY A 82 -0.09 16.73 -5.41
C GLY A 82 -0.81 15.37 -5.37
N VAL A 83 -2.14 15.36 -5.37
CA VAL A 83 -2.96 14.13 -5.39
C VAL A 83 -2.84 13.41 -6.73
N VAL A 84 -2.87 14.14 -7.85
CA VAL A 84 -2.65 13.55 -9.19
C VAL A 84 -1.27 12.90 -9.25
N GLY A 85 -0.23 13.61 -8.78
CA GLY A 85 1.12 13.09 -8.69
C GLY A 85 1.22 11.85 -7.81
N LEU A 86 0.59 11.86 -6.64
CA LEU A 86 0.51 10.72 -5.74
C LEU A 86 -0.13 9.50 -6.41
N ALA A 87 -1.25 9.69 -7.10
CA ALA A 87 -1.96 8.61 -7.79
C ALA A 87 -1.10 7.99 -8.91
N LEU A 88 -0.45 8.82 -9.72
CA LEU A 88 0.48 8.35 -10.75
C LEU A 88 1.70 7.63 -10.14
N GLY A 89 2.21 8.14 -9.02
CA GLY A 89 3.30 7.55 -8.27
C GLY A 89 2.97 6.18 -7.71
N LEU A 90 1.78 6.01 -7.13
CA LEU A 90 1.26 4.71 -6.67
C LEU A 90 1.19 3.69 -7.79
N ILE A 91 0.55 4.05 -8.91
CA ILE A 91 0.36 3.14 -10.04
C ILE A 91 1.71 2.74 -10.62
N THR A 92 2.56 3.72 -10.91
CA THR A 92 3.86 3.48 -11.55
C THR A 92 4.81 2.73 -10.61
N GLY A 93 4.88 3.12 -9.33
CA GLY A 93 5.71 2.46 -8.33
C GLY A 93 5.27 1.01 -8.07
N GLY A 94 3.96 0.76 -8.02
CA GLY A 94 3.41 -0.60 -7.92
C GLY A 94 3.73 -1.44 -9.15
N LEU A 95 3.54 -0.92 -10.36
CA LEU A 95 3.86 -1.63 -11.61
C LEU A 95 5.35 -1.94 -11.74
N ILE A 96 6.23 -0.98 -11.40
CA ILE A 96 7.68 -1.19 -11.40
C ILE A 96 8.06 -2.24 -10.35
N GLY A 97 7.50 -2.15 -9.15
CA GLY A 97 7.73 -3.13 -8.09
C GLY A 97 7.35 -4.55 -8.54
N MET A 98 6.20 -4.71 -9.21
CA MET A 98 5.78 -6.00 -9.78
C MET A 98 6.70 -6.47 -10.92
N ALA A 99 7.09 -5.57 -11.83
CA ALA A 99 7.95 -5.93 -12.96
C ALA A 99 9.40 -6.28 -12.55
N ALA A 100 9.89 -5.70 -11.45
CA ALA A 100 11.21 -5.98 -10.91
C ALA A 100 11.22 -7.18 -9.94
N THR A 101 10.05 -7.66 -9.50
CA THR A 101 9.95 -8.82 -8.63
C THR A 101 10.04 -10.10 -9.48
N PRO A 102 10.94 -11.06 -9.14
CA PRO A 102 11.02 -12.34 -9.81
C PRO A 102 9.68 -13.10 -9.80
N PRO A 103 9.31 -13.80 -10.88
CA PRO A 103 8.00 -14.45 -11.02
C PRO A 103 7.76 -15.58 -9.99
N ASP A 104 8.83 -16.16 -9.45
CA ASP A 104 8.84 -17.16 -8.38
C ASP A 104 8.34 -16.62 -7.03
N VAL A 105 8.43 -15.31 -6.78
CA VAL A 105 7.97 -14.67 -5.54
C VAL A 105 6.53 -14.13 -5.66
N LEU A 106 5.98 -14.07 -6.87
CA LEU A 106 4.63 -13.55 -7.13
C LEU A 106 3.53 -14.62 -7.08
N ILE A 107 3.90 -15.91 -6.97
CA ILE A 107 2.99 -17.07 -7.08
C ILE A 107 2.93 -17.88 -5.77
N GLU A 108 3.74 -17.57 -4.76
CA GLU A 108 3.59 -18.14 -3.40
C GLU A 108 2.40 -17.54 -2.64
#